data_AF-A0A2X2KSK9-F1
#
_entry.id   AF-A0A2X2KSK9-F1
#
_cell.length_a   1.000
_cell.length_b   1.000
_cell.length_c   1.000
_cell.angle_alpha   90.00
_cell.angle_beta   90.00
_cell.angle_gamma   90.00
#
_symmetry.space_group_name_H-M   'P 1'
#
loop_
_entity.id
_entity.type
_entity.pdbx_description
1 polymer ?
#
loop_
_entity_poly.entity_id
_entity_poly.type
_entity_poly.pdbx_seq_one_letter_code
_entity_poly.pdbx_strand_id
1 'polypeptide(L)'
;MAFGARPKLCEKRRNMKNGEKSIQGICFGEVLWDNLPTGKKLGGAPLNVAYHLNKLGVTTRMLTRIGRDENGYELRKVCEDLGIPTDFFQYDALLPTSTVEVSIDAKRDVHYDIVYPVAWDRIAVDSAVLEAVATVDFLVYGSLACRDEVSFQSLLLLLEKARFRVMDVNLRTPYFGPEKNT
;
A
#
# COMPACT_ATOMS: atom_id res chain seq x y z
N MET A 1 -27.21 40.58 22.78
CA MET A 1 -27.06 39.16 22.39
C MET A 1 -25.58 38.90 22.17
N ALA A 2 -25.02 37.98 22.97
CA ALA A 2 -23.60 37.80 23.16
C ALA A 2 -22.95 36.98 22.04
N PHE A 3 -21.78 37.42 21.59
CA PHE A 3 -20.88 36.67 20.72
C PHE A 3 -20.22 35.54 21.52
N GLY A 4 -20.58 34.29 21.21
CA GLY A 4 -19.98 33.10 21.80
C GLY A 4 -18.57 32.85 21.24
N ALA A 5 -17.56 32.89 22.12
CA ALA A 5 -16.19 32.52 21.80
C ALA A 5 -16.11 31.03 21.44
N ARG A 6 -15.43 30.71 20.33
CA ARG A 6 -15.08 29.33 19.96
C ARG A 6 -14.08 28.76 20.98
N PRO A 7 -14.21 27.51 21.46
CA PRO A 7 -13.20 26.91 22.31
C PRO A 7 -11.90 26.74 21.51
N LYS A 8 -10.79 27.24 22.03
CA LYS A 8 -9.45 26.92 21.53
C LYS A 8 -9.23 25.42 21.64
N LEU A 9 -9.03 24.75 20.51
CA LEU A 9 -8.57 23.37 20.51
C LEU A 9 -7.21 23.35 21.23
N CYS A 10 -7.16 22.63 22.34
CA CYS A 10 -6.00 22.52 23.20
C CYS A 10 -4.84 21.86 22.43
N GLU A 11 -3.87 22.64 21.95
CA GLU A 11 -2.58 22.15 21.50
C GLU A 11 -1.79 21.59 22.69
N LYS A 12 -2.14 20.38 23.14
CA LYS A 12 -1.20 19.56 23.92
C LYS A 12 -0.24 18.91 22.93
N ARG A 13 0.81 19.65 22.57
CA ARG A 13 2.07 19.03 22.13
C ARG A 13 2.47 18.03 23.23
N ARG A 14 2.37 16.72 22.96
CA ARG A 14 3.02 15.73 23.81
C ARG A 14 4.52 15.92 23.62
N ASN A 15 5.17 16.48 24.64
CA ASN A 15 6.60 16.31 24.83
C ASN A 15 6.85 14.82 25.06
N MET A 16 7.29 14.09 24.02
CA MET A 16 7.84 12.75 24.19
C MET A 16 9.22 12.90 24.85
N LYS A 17 9.33 12.48 26.11
CA LYS A 17 10.60 12.33 26.82
C LYS A 17 11.20 10.96 26.45
N ASN A 18 12.50 10.95 26.17
CA ASN A 18 13.46 9.85 26.04
C ASN A 18 12.97 8.39 26.17
N GLY A 19 13.18 7.61 25.11
CA GLY A 19 13.54 6.19 25.20
C GLY A 19 12.48 5.15 24.83
N GLU A 20 11.23 5.54 24.57
CA GLU A 20 10.22 4.59 24.10
C GLU A 20 10.43 4.28 22.62
N LYS A 21 10.75 3.01 22.30
CA LYS A 21 10.86 2.52 20.93
C LYS A 21 9.52 2.79 20.23
N SER A 22 9.52 3.70 19.25
CA SER A 22 8.34 3.94 18.42
C SER A 22 8.01 2.67 17.66
N ILE A 23 6.74 2.24 17.70
CA ILE A 23 6.27 1.11 16.90
C ILE A 23 6.52 1.43 15.43
N GLN A 24 7.09 0.48 14.69
CA GLN A 24 7.31 0.60 13.25
C GLN A 24 6.74 -0.60 12.49
N GLY A 25 6.32 -0.36 11.26
CA GLY A 25 5.81 -1.41 10.39
C GLY A 25 6.19 -1.25 8.94
N ILE A 26 5.94 -2.31 8.18
CA ILE A 26 6.02 -2.32 6.72
C ILE A 26 4.69 -2.84 6.18
N CYS A 27 4.14 -2.15 5.19
CA CYS A 27 3.05 -2.65 4.36
C CYS A 27 3.64 -3.18 3.05
N PHE A 28 3.14 -4.32 2.58
CA PHE A 28 3.54 -4.98 1.33
C PHE A 28 2.32 -5.12 0.42
N GLY A 29 2.47 -4.74 -0.85
CA GLY A 29 1.49 -5.06 -1.88
C GLY A 29 1.21 -3.92 -2.85
N GLU A 30 -0.03 -3.85 -3.32
CA GLU A 30 -0.43 -3.00 -4.42
C GLU A 30 -0.50 -1.51 -4.05
N VAL A 31 -0.06 -0.68 -4.99
CA VAL A 31 -0.37 0.75 -5.05
C VAL A 31 -0.76 1.04 -6.50
N LEU A 32 -1.88 1.74 -6.69
CA LEU A 32 -2.50 1.88 -8.00
C LEU A 32 -3.30 3.18 -8.14
N TRP A 33 -3.70 3.47 -9.37
CA TRP A 33 -4.66 4.52 -9.69
C TRP A 33 -6.04 3.92 -9.96
N ASP A 34 -7.04 4.31 -9.19
CA ASP A 34 -8.44 4.09 -9.54
C ASP A 34 -8.85 5.14 -10.60
N ASN A 35 -9.04 4.73 -11.86
CA ASN A 35 -9.46 5.62 -12.94
C ASN A 35 -10.97 5.85 -12.88
N LEU A 36 -11.40 6.79 -12.03
CA LEU A 36 -12.80 7.17 -11.90
C LEU A 36 -13.20 8.18 -12.99
N PRO A 37 -14.50 8.29 -13.34
CA PRO A 37 -14.98 9.31 -14.29
C PRO A 37 -14.64 10.75 -13.87
N THR A 38 -14.42 11.00 -12.58
CA THR A 38 -14.06 12.31 -12.01
C THR A 38 -12.55 12.57 -11.97
N GLY A 39 -11.73 11.62 -12.44
CA GLY A 39 -10.27 11.69 -12.38
C GLY A 39 -9.66 10.53 -11.59
N LYS A 40 -8.34 10.36 -11.74
CA LYS A 40 -7.58 9.31 -11.06
C LYS A 40 -7.56 9.55 -9.56
N LYS A 41 -7.73 8.48 -8.79
CA LYS A 41 -7.63 8.51 -7.33
C LYS A 41 -6.59 7.49 -6.87
N LEU A 42 -5.72 7.88 -5.94
CA LEU A 42 -4.73 6.98 -5.38
C LEU A 42 -5.42 5.87 -4.58
N GLY A 43 -5.04 4.62 -4.85
CA GLY A 43 -5.62 3.42 -4.26
C GLY A 43 -4.59 2.36 -3.89
N GLY A 44 -5.06 1.33 -3.18
CA GLY A 44 -4.27 0.22 -2.64
C GLY A 44 -4.59 0.00 -1.16
N ALA A 45 -5.02 -1.22 -0.79
CA ALA A 45 -5.39 -1.49 0.60
C ALA A 45 -4.18 -1.42 1.56
N PRO A 46 -3.03 -2.03 1.24
CA PRO A 46 -1.81 -1.87 2.04
C PRO A 46 -1.37 -0.39 2.14
N LEU A 47 -1.52 0.40 1.07
CA LEU A 47 -1.20 1.82 1.09
C LEU A 47 -2.09 2.60 2.07
N ASN A 48 -3.39 2.34 2.07
CA ASN A 48 -4.34 2.99 2.98
C ASN A 48 -3.99 2.70 4.45
N VAL A 49 -3.57 1.47 4.74
CA VAL A 49 -3.08 1.11 6.08
C VAL A 49 -1.83 1.91 6.44
N ALA A 50 -0.83 1.95 5.57
CA ALA A 50 0.39 2.73 5.78
C ALA A 50 0.06 4.23 6.00
N TYR A 51 -0.81 4.80 5.18
CA TYR A 51 -1.25 6.19 5.29
C TYR A 51 -1.84 6.50 6.67
N HIS A 52 -2.83 5.72 7.11
CA HIS A 52 -3.50 5.97 8.38
C HIS A 52 -2.59 5.75 9.59
N LEU A 53 -1.71 4.75 9.54
CA LEU A 53 -0.73 4.52 10.61
C LEU A 53 0.27 5.68 10.74
N ASN A 54 0.78 6.21 9.62
CA ASN A 54 1.65 7.38 9.64
C ASN A 54 0.92 8.62 10.19
N LYS A 55 -0.36 8.83 9.85
CA LYS A 55 -1.18 9.92 10.44
C LYS A 55 -1.39 9.76 11.95
N LEU A 56 -1.33 8.53 12.47
CA LEU A 56 -1.41 8.23 13.90
C LEU A 56 -0.04 8.26 14.60
N GLY A 57 1.04 8.58 13.88
CA GLY A 57 2.40 8.66 14.43
C GLY A 57 3.14 7.32 14.51
N VAL A 58 2.66 6.29 13.82
CA VAL A 58 3.33 4.99 13.69
C VAL A 58 4.07 4.96 12.35
N THR A 59 5.40 5.05 12.40
CA THR A 59 6.24 5.04 11.19
C THR A 59 6.03 3.75 10.42
N THR A 60 5.36 3.85 9.27
CA THR A 60 5.00 2.68 8.45
C THR A 60 5.47 2.88 7.03
N ARG A 61 6.40 2.04 6.57
CA ARG A 61 6.93 2.11 5.20
C ARG A 61 6.09 1.26 4.26
N MET A 62 6.09 1.61 2.97
CA MET A 62 5.39 0.85 1.94
C MET A 62 6.41 0.20 1.00
N LEU A 63 6.39 -1.13 0.95
CA LEU A 63 7.13 -1.95 -0.01
C LEU A 63 6.20 -2.29 -1.18
N THR A 64 6.52 -1.73 -2.34
CA THR A 64 5.74 -1.90 -3.56
C THR A 64 6.62 -1.71 -4.79
N ARG A 65 6.06 -1.91 -5.97
CA ARG A 65 6.72 -1.68 -7.25
C ARG A 65 5.79 -0.93 -8.19
N ILE A 66 6.31 0.13 -8.79
CA ILE A 66 5.62 1.00 -9.74
C ILE A 66 6.36 0.98 -11.07
N GLY A 67 5.67 1.29 -12.17
CA GLY A 67 6.28 1.41 -13.48
C GLY A 67 7.20 2.63 -13.55
N ARG A 68 8.21 2.57 -14.40
CA ARG A 68 9.04 3.71 -14.79
C ARG A 68 8.31 4.54 -15.85
N ASP A 69 7.14 5.05 -15.47
CA ASP A 69 6.19 5.78 -16.31
C ASP A 69 5.62 7.01 -15.58
N GLU A 70 4.90 7.85 -16.32
CA GLU A 70 4.30 9.08 -15.77
C GLU A 70 3.38 8.79 -14.59
N ASN A 71 2.58 7.73 -14.67
CA ASN A 71 1.69 7.29 -13.59
C ASN A 71 2.48 6.95 -12.32
N GLY A 72 3.62 6.28 -12.44
CA GLY A 72 4.47 5.87 -11.33
C GLY A 72 5.14 7.06 -10.66
N TYR A 73 5.67 7.99 -11.46
CA TYR A 73 6.25 9.23 -10.95
C TYR A 73 5.23 10.09 -10.22
N GLU A 74 4.03 10.24 -10.80
CA GLU A 74 2.92 10.94 -10.16
C GLU A 74 2.49 10.25 -8.86
N LEU A 75 2.34 8.93 -8.88
CA LEU A 75 1.90 8.12 -7.73
C LEU A 75 2.88 8.25 -6.57
N ARG A 76 4.19 8.12 -6.84
CA ARG A 76 5.23 8.30 -5.83
C ARG A 76 5.17 9.70 -5.22
N LYS A 77 5.02 10.73 -6.05
CA LYS A 77 4.92 12.12 -5.59
C LYS A 77 3.73 12.33 -4.67
N VAL A 78 2.55 11.82 -5.03
CA VAL A 78 1.35 11.93 -4.18
C VAL A 78 1.55 11.19 -2.85
N CYS A 79 2.19 10.01 -2.85
CA CYS A 79 2.54 9.31 -1.61
C CYS A 79 3.47 10.14 -0.71
N GLU A 80 4.49 10.78 -1.29
CA GLU A 80 5.42 11.67 -0.57
C GLU A 80 4.68 12.88 0.02
N ASP A 81 3.80 13.53 -0.75
CA ASP A 81 2.98 14.66 -0.31
C ASP A 81 2.01 14.26 0.83
N LEU A 82 1.56 13.01 0.86
CA LEU A 82 0.73 12.45 1.94
C LEU A 82 1.54 12.08 3.20
N GLY A 83 2.87 12.12 3.13
CA GLY A 83 3.79 11.77 4.22
C GLY A 83 4.03 10.26 4.36
N ILE A 84 3.86 9.50 3.29
CA ILE A 84 4.15 8.05 3.25
C ILE A 84 5.63 7.89 2.85
N PRO A 85 6.46 7.17 3.64
CA PRO A 85 7.83 6.86 3.25
C PRO A 85 7.89 6.04 1.96
N THR A 86 8.67 6.50 0.98
CA THR A 86 8.82 5.89 -0.35
C THR A 86 10.19 5.24 -0.57
N ASP A 87 10.95 4.99 0.50
CA ASP A 87 12.29 4.39 0.45
C ASP A 87 12.28 2.96 -0.12
N PHE A 88 11.15 2.25 -0.02
CA PHE A 88 10.95 0.91 -0.60
C PHE A 88 10.04 0.89 -1.84
N PHE A 89 9.87 2.02 -2.53
CA PHE A 89 9.26 2.03 -3.85
C PHE A 89 10.27 1.60 -4.90
N GLN A 90 10.02 0.45 -5.50
CA GLN A 90 10.80 -0.08 -6.62
C GLN A 90 10.25 0.46 -7.94
N TYR A 91 11.13 0.58 -8.94
CA TYR A 91 10.73 0.86 -10.31
C TYR A 91 10.83 -0.41 -11.16
N ASP A 92 9.83 -0.63 -12.01
CA ASP A 92 9.86 -1.61 -13.09
C ASP A 92 10.08 -0.91 -14.43
N ALA A 93 11.00 -1.41 -15.25
CA ALA A 93 11.31 -0.81 -16.54
C ALA A 93 10.42 -1.33 -17.69
N LEU A 94 9.69 -2.43 -17.46
CA LEU A 94 8.93 -3.13 -18.49
C LEU A 94 7.42 -3.11 -18.19
N LEU A 95 7.03 -3.28 -16.93
CA LEU A 95 5.63 -3.33 -16.51
C LEU A 95 5.12 -1.93 -16.11
N PRO A 96 3.87 -1.61 -16.47
CA PRO A 96 3.28 -0.31 -16.16
C PRO A 96 2.89 -0.19 -14.69
N THR A 97 2.80 1.04 -14.20
CA THR A 97 2.10 1.36 -12.95
C THR A 97 0.64 0.97 -13.08
N SER A 98 0.10 0.34 -12.04
CA SER A 98 -1.25 -0.21 -12.06
C SER A 98 -2.35 0.84 -12.12
N THR A 99 -3.35 0.56 -12.94
CA THR A 99 -4.63 1.26 -12.98
C THR A 99 -5.77 0.27 -12.75
N VAL A 100 -6.89 0.78 -12.22
CA VAL A 100 -8.18 0.10 -12.24
C VAL A 100 -9.06 0.81 -13.25
N GLU A 101 -9.38 0.13 -14.35
CA GLU A 101 -10.22 0.69 -15.41
C GLU A 101 -11.69 0.46 -15.10
N VAL A 102 -12.49 1.53 -15.23
CA VAL A 102 -13.93 1.48 -15.01
C VAL A 102 -14.64 1.48 -16.35
N SER A 103 -15.43 0.44 -16.61
CA SER A 103 -16.28 0.34 -17.80
C SER A 103 -17.74 0.10 -17.43
N ILE A 104 -18.67 0.53 -18.29
CA ILE A 104 -20.11 0.29 -18.13
C ILE A 104 -20.54 -0.56 -19.31
N ASP A 105 -21.17 -1.70 -19.04
CA ASP A 105 -21.65 -2.58 -20.10
C ASP A 105 -23.03 -2.17 -20.65
N ALA A 106 -23.52 -2.93 -21.64
CA ALA A 106 -24.82 -2.69 -22.26
C ALA A 106 -26.03 -2.82 -21.30
N LYS A 107 -25.85 -3.47 -20.14
CA LYS A 107 -26.87 -3.63 -19.09
C LYS A 107 -26.79 -2.54 -18.02
N ARG A 108 -25.83 -1.60 -18.17
CA ARG A 108 -25.50 -0.54 -17.19
C ARG A 108 -24.84 -1.06 -15.91
N ASP A 109 -24.25 -2.25 -15.97
CA ASP A 109 -23.43 -2.75 -14.88
C ASP A 109 -22.03 -2.13 -14.95
N VAL A 110 -21.50 -1.72 -13.80
CA VAL A 110 -20.17 -1.11 -13.68
C VAL A 110 -19.14 -2.21 -13.41
N HIS A 111 -18.17 -2.34 -14.31
CA HIS A 111 -17.07 -3.29 -14.22
C HIS A 111 -15.78 -2.56 -13.85
N TYR A 112 -15.07 -3.12 -12.88
CA TYR A 112 -13.75 -2.66 -12.45
C TYR A 112 -12.73 -3.70 -12.87
N ASP A 113 -11.84 -3.33 -13.78
CA ASP A 113 -10.77 -4.20 -14.25
C ASP A 113 -9.44 -3.78 -13.64
N ILE A 114 -8.89 -4.64 -12.78
CA ILE A 114 -7.56 -4.43 -12.18
C ILE A 114 -6.54 -4.96 -13.18
N VAL A 115 -5.95 -4.05 -13.96
CA VAL A 115 -5.05 -4.40 -15.06
C VAL A 115 -3.96 -5.38 -14.60
N TYR A 116 -3.71 -6.38 -15.44
CA TYR A 116 -2.71 -7.43 -15.22
C TYR A 116 -2.01 -7.77 -16.56
N PRO A 117 -0.67 -7.94 -16.59
CA PRO A 117 0.27 -7.74 -15.48
C PRO A 117 0.66 -6.28 -15.29
N VAL A 118 1.02 -5.89 -14.06
CA VAL A 118 1.47 -4.54 -13.68
C VAL A 118 2.67 -4.60 -12.74
N ALA A 119 3.34 -3.48 -12.50
CA ALA A 119 4.60 -3.43 -11.78
C ALA A 119 4.55 -4.07 -10.37
N TRP A 120 3.48 -3.86 -9.60
CA TRP A 120 3.36 -4.45 -8.26
C TRP A 120 3.12 -5.96 -8.28
N ASP A 121 2.81 -6.57 -9.42
CA ASP A 121 2.82 -8.03 -9.55
C ASP A 121 4.24 -8.61 -9.43
N ARG A 122 5.27 -7.78 -9.59
CA ARG A 122 6.69 -8.18 -9.58
C ARG A 122 7.50 -7.50 -8.47
N ILE A 123 6.93 -7.30 -7.29
CA ILE A 123 7.68 -6.77 -6.14
C ILE A 123 8.80 -7.76 -5.80
N ALA A 124 10.05 -7.29 -5.85
CA ALA A 124 11.22 -8.09 -5.51
C ALA A 124 11.62 -7.87 -4.05
N VAL A 125 12.44 -8.77 -3.52
CA VAL A 125 12.98 -8.66 -2.17
C VAL A 125 14.51 -8.79 -2.24
N ASP A 126 15.21 -7.81 -1.67
CA ASP A 126 16.67 -7.85 -1.50
C ASP A 126 17.04 -7.96 -0.01
N SER A 127 18.35 -8.01 0.28
CA SER A 127 18.84 -8.14 1.65
C SER A 127 18.42 -6.97 2.54
N ALA A 128 18.38 -5.75 2.00
CA ALA A 128 18.00 -4.56 2.76
C ALA A 128 16.54 -4.60 3.18
N VAL A 129 15.65 -5.06 2.28
CA VAL A 129 14.23 -5.28 2.58
C VAL A 129 14.05 -6.38 3.64
N LEU A 130 14.78 -7.50 3.53
CA LEU A 130 14.69 -8.60 4.51
C LEU A 130 15.14 -8.17 5.91
N GLU A 131 16.25 -7.44 5.99
CA GLU A 131 16.76 -6.87 7.24
C GLU A 131 15.77 -5.86 7.85
N ALA A 132 15.16 -5.03 7.01
CA ALA A 132 14.13 -4.10 7.46
C ALA A 132 12.90 -4.83 8.01
N VAL A 133 12.40 -5.88 7.34
CA VAL A 133 11.25 -6.66 7.83
C VAL A 133 11.58 -7.42 9.12
N ALA A 134 12.81 -7.89 9.28
CA ALA A 134 13.26 -8.56 10.51
C ALA A 134 13.32 -7.62 11.74
N THR A 135 13.44 -6.31 11.53
CA THR A 135 13.65 -5.33 12.60
C THR A 135 12.40 -4.55 13.00
N VAL A 136 11.43 -4.39 12.09
CA VAL A 136 10.13 -3.75 12.39
C VAL A 136 9.25 -4.64 13.25
N ASP A 137 8.22 -4.04 13.85
CA ASP A 137 7.37 -4.71 14.82
C ASP A 137 6.21 -5.47 14.15
N PHE A 138 5.79 -5.07 12.94
CA PHE A 138 4.77 -5.80 12.17
C PHE A 138 4.95 -5.65 10.65
N LEU A 139 4.45 -6.66 9.91
CA LEU A 139 4.26 -6.66 8.46
C LEU A 139 2.76 -6.75 8.16
N VAL A 140 2.25 -5.82 7.35
CA VAL A 140 0.87 -5.88 6.81
C VAL A 140 0.93 -6.26 5.35
N TYR A 141 0.06 -7.18 4.92
CA TYR A 141 -0.07 -7.59 3.53
C TYR A 141 -1.52 -7.96 3.21
N GLY A 142 -1.88 -7.90 1.93
CA GLY A 142 -3.19 -8.33 1.43
C GLY A 142 -3.11 -9.57 0.54
N SER A 143 -4.27 -10.01 0.03
CA SER A 143 -4.34 -11.16 -0.90
C SER A 143 -4.03 -10.80 -2.35
N LEU A 144 -4.32 -9.55 -2.77
CA LEU A 144 -4.27 -9.17 -4.18
C LEU A 144 -2.85 -9.23 -4.76
N ALA A 145 -1.84 -8.81 -4.00
CA ALA A 145 -0.42 -8.93 -4.37
C ALA A 145 0.04 -10.39 -4.59
N CYS A 146 -0.71 -11.38 -4.08
CA CYS A 146 -0.40 -12.80 -4.24
C CYS A 146 -0.88 -13.38 -5.57
N ARG A 147 -1.50 -12.59 -6.45
CA ARG A 147 -2.04 -13.09 -7.73
C ARG A 147 -0.96 -13.47 -8.75
N ASP A 148 0.25 -12.91 -8.62
CA ASP A 148 1.42 -13.27 -9.43
C ASP A 148 2.46 -13.97 -8.56
N GLU A 149 3.06 -15.02 -9.11
CA GLU A 149 4.02 -15.88 -8.44
C GLU A 149 5.22 -15.09 -7.87
N VAL A 150 5.71 -14.07 -8.56
CA VAL A 150 6.91 -13.33 -8.11
C VAL A 150 6.63 -12.58 -6.81
N SER A 151 5.54 -11.83 -6.74
CA SER A 151 5.17 -11.11 -5.52
C SER A 151 4.71 -12.07 -4.42
N PHE A 152 4.09 -13.20 -4.78
CA PHE A 152 3.76 -14.24 -3.82
C PHE A 152 5.02 -14.85 -3.17
N GLN A 153 6.02 -15.24 -3.97
CA GLN A 153 7.29 -15.77 -3.45
C GLN A 153 8.04 -14.73 -2.61
N SER A 154 8.05 -13.47 -3.05
CA SER A 154 8.56 -12.35 -2.25
C SER A 154 7.87 -12.26 -0.90
N LEU A 155 6.54 -12.34 -0.85
CA LEU A 155 5.79 -12.32 0.41
C LEU A 155 6.20 -13.49 1.32
N LEU A 156 6.35 -14.72 0.80
CA LEU A 156 6.78 -15.86 1.61
C LEU A 156 8.13 -15.60 2.30
N LEU A 157 9.10 -15.05 1.57
CA LEU A 157 10.41 -14.66 2.14
C LEU A 157 10.26 -13.59 3.25
N LEU A 158 9.38 -12.61 3.06
CA LEU A 158 9.11 -11.59 4.08
C LEU A 158 8.44 -12.19 5.32
N LEU A 159 7.49 -13.11 5.14
CA LEU A 159 6.78 -13.75 6.24
C LEU A 159 7.74 -14.54 7.13
N GLU A 160 8.76 -15.20 6.57
CA GLU A 160 9.80 -15.87 7.35
C GLU A 160 10.56 -14.93 8.30
N LYS A 161 10.71 -13.65 7.93
CA LYS A 161 11.43 -12.64 8.72
C LYS A 161 10.52 -11.85 9.67
N ALA A 162 9.24 -11.70 9.34
CA ALA A 162 8.32 -10.84 10.06
C ALA A 162 8.03 -11.34 11.49
N ARG A 163 8.22 -10.46 12.48
CA ARG A 163 7.96 -10.73 13.90
C ARG A 163 6.47 -10.85 14.21
N PHE A 164 5.64 -10.03 13.57
CA PHE A 164 4.19 -10.07 13.64
C PHE A 164 3.61 -9.84 12.24
N ARG A 165 2.57 -10.59 11.91
CA ARG A 165 2.01 -10.68 10.56
C ARG A 165 0.54 -10.31 10.62
N VAL A 166 0.14 -9.32 9.81
CA VAL A 166 -1.25 -8.87 9.70
C VAL A 166 -1.68 -9.07 8.26
N MET A 167 -2.62 -9.99 8.06
CA MET A 167 -3.23 -10.21 6.75
C MET A 167 -4.55 -9.45 6.66
N ASP A 168 -4.59 -8.41 5.84
CA ASP A 168 -5.84 -7.79 5.41
C ASP A 168 -6.34 -8.54 4.16
N VAL A 169 -7.19 -9.53 4.39
CA VAL A 169 -7.60 -10.48 3.35
C VAL A 169 -8.17 -9.77 2.10
N ASN A 170 -8.91 -8.67 2.27
CA ASN A 170 -9.48 -7.80 1.22
C ASN A 170 -9.68 -8.46 -0.16
N LEU A 171 -10.53 -9.51 -0.23
CA LEU A 171 -10.68 -10.34 -1.42
C LEU A 171 -11.17 -9.52 -2.62
N ARG A 172 -10.50 -9.71 -3.77
CA ARG A 172 -10.88 -9.10 -5.05
C ARG A 172 -11.06 -10.19 -6.09
N THR A 173 -12.27 -10.31 -6.63
CA THR A 173 -12.56 -11.20 -7.76
C THR A 173 -11.72 -10.76 -8.97
N PRO A 174 -11.18 -11.67 -9.80
CA PRO A 174 -11.26 -13.14 -9.72
C PRO A 174 -10.08 -13.81 -8.97
N TYR A 175 -9.30 -13.06 -8.20
CA TYR A 175 -8.00 -13.49 -7.69
C TYR A 175 -8.04 -14.33 -6.40
N PHE A 176 -9.15 -15.00 -6.14
CA PHE A 176 -9.28 -15.96 -5.04
C PHE A 176 -10.12 -17.16 -5.49
N GLY A 177 -9.74 -18.35 -5.04
CA GLY A 177 -10.42 -19.59 -5.37
C GLY A 177 -9.80 -20.78 -4.63
N PRO A 178 -10.42 -21.98 -4.71
CA PRO A 178 -9.82 -23.20 -4.21
C PRO A 178 -8.44 -23.41 -4.86
N GLU A 179 -7.51 -23.98 -4.11
CA GLU A 179 -6.19 -24.37 -4.61
C GLU A 179 -6.37 -25.22 -5.88
N LYS A 180 -5.79 -24.77 -6.99
CA LYS A 180 -5.74 -25.57 -8.22
C LYS A 180 -4.60 -26.58 -8.04
N ASN A 181 -4.94 -27.79 -7.61
CA ASN A 181 -4.01 -28.93 -7.70
C ASN A 181 -3.64 -29.09 -9.18
N THR A 182 -2.45 -28.63 -9.56
CA THR A 182 -1.88 -28.80 -10.89
C THR A 182 -0.66 -29.70 -10.78
#